data_AF-A0A9E3UW76-F1
#
_entry.id   AF-A0A9E3UW76-F1
#
_cell.length_a   1.000
_cell.length_b   1.000
_cell.length_c   1.000
_cell.angle_alpha   90.00
_cell.angle_beta   90.00
_cell.angle_gamma   90.00
#
_symmetry.space_group_name_H-M   'P 1'
#
loop_
_entity.id
_entity.type
_entity.pdbx_description
1 polymer ?
#
loop_
_entity_poly.entity_id
_entity_poly.type
_entity_poly.pdbx_seq_one_letter_code
_entity_poly.pdbx_strand_id
1 'polypeptide(L)'
;MNAIDRYHQLVQSQVHALLDSQREALESASALVANALIADRFLYGFGTGHSHMLAEEIFYRAGGLARAAAILDPPLMLHEGAAVSSTREQQSGYAAQLLARYPVTAGDVLVIASNSGRNAVPIEMALAARHLGLSTIAITSLAHSRAFPSRHLSGQRLFEVVDVVLDNQSVPGDAALDCPGLPRRIGPTSTLTGAFLLNLVVVRAIERATEAGHPPEIYASSNADVPGWNEPLLERYRTRIRHL
;
A
#
# COMPACT_ATOMS: atom_id res chain seq x y z
N MET A 1 25.19 -4.01 -22.92
CA MET A 1 24.51 -3.18 -21.91
C MET A 1 24.64 -3.87 -20.56
N ASN A 2 25.11 -3.17 -19.52
CA ASN A 2 25.36 -3.79 -18.21
C ASN A 2 24.04 -3.97 -17.41
N ALA A 3 24.11 -4.55 -16.20
CA ALA A 3 22.90 -4.80 -15.39
C ALA A 3 22.22 -3.51 -14.91
N ILE A 4 22.98 -2.44 -14.63
CA ILE A 4 22.45 -1.13 -14.20
C ILE A 4 21.58 -0.55 -15.31
N ASP A 5 22.12 -0.45 -16.52
CA ASP A 5 21.44 0.10 -17.69
C ASP A 5 20.17 -0.71 -18.04
N ARG A 6 20.27 -2.04 -18.00
CA ARG A 6 19.12 -2.93 -18.28
C ARG A 6 18.01 -2.77 -17.23
N TYR A 7 18.37 -2.68 -15.95
CA TYR A 7 17.39 -2.48 -14.88
C TYR A 7 16.73 -1.10 -14.96
N HIS A 8 17.51 -0.06 -15.24
CA HIS A 8 17.00 1.29 -15.48
C HIS A 8 15.99 1.33 -16.64
N GLN A 9 16.33 0.76 -17.80
CA GLN A 9 15.42 0.69 -18.95
C GLN A 9 14.15 -0.10 -18.65
N LEU A 10 14.28 -1.22 -17.93
CA LEU A 10 13.13 -2.02 -17.49
C LEU A 10 12.18 -1.19 -16.63
N VAL A 11 12.70 -0.53 -15.59
CA VAL A 11 11.88 0.29 -14.69
C VAL A 11 11.22 1.45 -15.43
N GLN A 12 11.96 2.14 -16.31
CA GLN A 12 11.38 3.20 -17.14
C GLN A 12 10.21 2.67 -17.97
N SER A 13 10.34 1.50 -18.60
CA SER A 13 9.26 0.91 -19.39
C SER A 13 8.04 0.53 -18.54
N GLN A 14 8.26 -0.02 -17.35
CA GLN A 14 7.18 -0.39 -16.43
C GLN A 14 6.41 0.83 -15.93
N VAL A 15 7.09 1.90 -15.53
CA VAL A 15 6.44 3.13 -15.03
C VAL A 15 5.53 3.76 -16.10
N HIS A 16 5.95 3.77 -17.37
CA HIS A 16 5.09 4.26 -18.46
C HIS A 16 3.88 3.34 -18.68
N ALA A 17 4.10 2.03 -18.76
CA ALA A 17 3.02 1.06 -18.96
C ALA A 17 1.99 1.08 -17.82
N LEU A 18 2.44 1.29 -16.57
CA LEU A 18 1.57 1.43 -15.41
C LEU A 18 0.64 2.64 -15.55
N LEU A 19 1.16 3.81 -15.92
CA LEU A 19 0.35 5.01 -16.06
C LEU A 19 -0.76 4.85 -17.11
N ASP A 20 -0.43 4.21 -18.24
CA ASP A 20 -1.39 4.01 -19.32
C ASP A 20 -2.47 2.98 -18.97
N SER A 21 -2.06 1.85 -18.39
CA SER A 21 -2.97 0.72 -18.13
C SER A 21 -3.75 0.82 -16.81
N GLN A 22 -3.23 1.53 -15.81
CA GLN A 22 -3.86 1.65 -14.49
C GLN A 22 -4.65 2.95 -14.32
N ARG A 23 -4.81 3.76 -15.37
CA ARG A 23 -5.45 5.10 -15.29
C ARG A 23 -6.83 5.08 -14.62
N GLU A 24 -7.72 4.18 -15.03
CA GLU A 24 -9.07 4.09 -14.46
C GLU A 24 -9.05 3.65 -12.99
N ALA A 25 -8.20 2.67 -12.66
CA ALA A 25 -8.03 2.19 -11.30
C ALA A 25 -7.41 3.27 -10.40
N LEU A 26 -6.45 4.05 -10.91
CA LEU A 26 -5.86 5.19 -10.24
C LEU A 26 -6.91 6.26 -9.95
N GLU A 27 -7.75 6.62 -10.93
CA GLU A 27 -8.83 7.60 -10.71
C GLU A 27 -9.86 7.10 -9.70
N SER A 28 -10.21 5.81 -9.74
CA SER A 28 -11.14 5.19 -8.80
C SER A 28 -10.58 5.16 -7.38
N ALA A 29 -9.33 4.70 -7.22
CA ALA A 29 -8.64 4.69 -5.93
C ALA A 29 -8.50 6.11 -5.36
N SER A 30 -8.10 7.07 -6.19
CA SER A 30 -7.96 8.48 -5.80
C SER A 30 -9.29 9.10 -5.38
N ALA A 31 -10.39 8.73 -6.05
CA ALA A 31 -11.72 9.18 -5.67
C ALA A 31 -12.16 8.62 -4.30
N LEU A 32 -11.88 7.34 -4.02
CA LEU A 32 -12.16 6.77 -2.69
C LEU A 32 -11.41 7.52 -1.60
N VAL A 33 -10.10 7.76 -1.79
CA VAL A 33 -9.28 8.49 -0.82
C VAL A 33 -9.74 9.94 -0.69
N ALA A 34 -10.03 10.65 -1.79
CA ALA A 34 -10.51 12.02 -1.74
C ALA A 34 -11.84 12.14 -1.00
N ASN A 35 -12.80 11.25 -1.28
CA ASN A 35 -14.11 11.24 -0.61
C ASN A 35 -13.97 10.99 0.90
N ALA A 36 -13.06 10.10 1.30
CA ALA A 36 -12.74 9.89 2.70
C ALA A 36 -12.17 11.16 3.36
N LEU A 37 -11.20 11.82 2.72
CA LEU A 37 -10.61 13.05 3.23
C LEU A 37 -11.64 14.19 3.36
N ILE A 38 -12.55 14.32 2.40
CA ILE A 38 -13.67 15.29 2.43
C ILE A 38 -14.61 15.00 3.61
N ALA A 39 -14.87 13.72 3.89
CA ALA A 39 -15.75 13.25 4.97
C ALA A 39 -15.07 13.15 6.35
N ASP A 40 -13.90 13.76 6.53
CA ASP A 40 -13.07 13.71 7.74
C ASP A 40 -12.68 12.28 8.19
N ARG A 41 -12.37 11.44 7.19
CA ARG A 41 -11.92 10.05 7.34
C ARG A 41 -10.43 9.91 7.01
N PHE A 42 -9.89 8.74 7.33
CA PHE A 42 -8.47 8.44 7.28
C PHE A 42 -8.12 7.50 6.12
N LEU A 43 -6.90 7.66 5.62
CA LEU A 43 -6.23 6.68 4.77
C LEU A 43 -5.36 5.78 5.64
N TYR A 44 -5.61 4.49 5.60
CA TYR A 44 -4.77 3.48 6.24
C TYR A 44 -3.96 2.71 5.19
N GLY A 45 -2.72 2.38 5.53
CA GLY A 45 -1.86 1.48 4.74
C GLY A 45 -1.54 0.21 5.52
N PHE A 46 -1.55 -0.94 4.86
CA PHE A 46 -1.15 -2.22 5.44
C PHE A 46 -0.38 -3.06 4.41
N GLY A 47 0.61 -3.82 4.86
CA GLY A 47 1.30 -4.81 4.03
C GLY A 47 2.10 -5.80 4.85
N THR A 48 2.41 -6.95 4.26
CA THR A 48 3.15 -8.05 4.90
C THR A 48 4.51 -8.26 4.22
N GLY A 49 5.51 -8.71 4.98
CA GLY A 49 6.87 -8.86 4.46
C GLY A 49 7.40 -7.53 3.91
N HIS A 50 8.04 -7.51 2.74
CA HIS A 50 8.51 -6.26 2.11
C HIS A 50 7.36 -5.27 1.79
N SER A 51 6.14 -5.74 1.59
CA SER A 51 5.00 -4.88 1.25
C SER A 51 4.59 -3.93 2.39
N HIS A 52 5.05 -4.15 3.64
CA HIS A 52 4.85 -3.18 4.73
C HIS A 52 5.45 -1.80 4.42
N MET A 53 6.51 -1.75 3.61
CA MET A 53 7.14 -0.48 3.19
C MET A 53 6.16 0.43 2.44
N LEU A 54 5.11 -0.12 1.81
CA LEU A 54 4.08 0.70 1.17
C LEU A 54 3.11 1.31 2.19
N ALA A 55 2.94 0.70 3.36
CA ALA A 55 2.23 1.34 4.47
C ALA A 55 3.08 2.47 5.07
N GLU A 56 4.39 2.25 5.21
CA GLU A 56 5.34 3.29 5.64
C GLU A 56 5.42 4.45 4.64
N GLU A 57 5.34 4.16 3.33
CA GLU A 57 5.47 5.17 2.26
C GLU A 57 4.46 6.32 2.39
N ILE A 58 3.25 6.07 2.89
CA ILE A 58 2.22 7.11 3.09
C ILE A 58 2.22 7.73 4.49
N PHE A 59 3.01 7.18 5.41
CA PHE A 59 2.94 7.51 6.83
C PHE A 59 4.02 8.53 7.22
N TYR A 60 3.57 9.60 7.87
CA TYR A 60 4.41 10.62 8.54
C TYR A 60 5.67 11.02 7.76
N ARG A 61 5.48 11.64 6.58
CA ARG A 61 6.55 12.16 5.73
C ARG A 61 6.22 13.51 5.13
N ALA A 62 7.26 14.24 4.73
CA ALA A 62 7.11 15.51 4.02
C ALA A 62 6.27 15.35 2.73
N GLY A 63 5.30 16.25 2.54
CA GLY A 63 4.35 16.19 1.42
C GLY A 63 3.26 15.11 1.58
N GLY A 64 3.28 14.34 2.66
CA GLY A 64 2.28 13.32 2.97
C GLY A 64 1.07 13.86 3.73
N LEU A 65 -0.05 13.14 3.60
CA LEU A 65 -1.30 13.43 4.32
C LEU A 65 -1.12 13.31 5.84
N ALA A 66 -1.61 14.30 6.58
CA ALA A 66 -1.68 14.22 8.05
C ALA A 66 -2.66 13.16 8.55
N ARG A 67 -3.71 12.88 7.76
CA ARG A 67 -4.72 11.84 8.01
C ARG A 67 -4.37 10.49 7.35
N ALA A 68 -3.09 10.20 7.18
CA ALA A 68 -2.61 8.88 6.75
C ALA A 68 -1.95 8.13 7.91
N ALA A 69 -2.32 6.86 8.09
CA ALA A 69 -1.85 6.01 9.18
C ALA A 69 -1.34 4.66 8.65
N ALA A 70 -0.21 4.19 9.15
CA ALA A 70 0.30 2.85 8.83
C ALA A 70 -0.18 1.82 9.86
N ILE A 71 -0.70 0.69 9.39
CA ILE A 71 -0.90 -0.52 10.18
C ILE A 71 0.40 -1.32 10.14
N LEU A 72 1.24 -1.09 11.14
CA LEU A 72 2.54 -1.75 11.32
C LEU A 72 2.45 -2.82 12.42
N ASP A 73 2.94 -4.01 12.09
CA ASP A 73 2.99 -5.13 13.01
C ASP A 73 4.34 -5.85 12.86
N PRO A 74 5.25 -5.71 13.85
CA PRO A 74 6.60 -6.25 13.76
C PRO A 74 6.69 -7.75 13.39
N PRO A 75 5.79 -8.64 13.88
CA PRO A 75 5.77 -10.04 13.46
C PRO A 75 5.47 -10.29 11.97
N LEU A 76 4.86 -9.32 11.28
CA LEU A 76 4.63 -9.35 9.83
C LEU A 76 5.72 -8.60 9.04
N MET A 77 6.62 -7.88 9.72
CA MET A 77 7.77 -7.18 9.14
C MET A 77 9.02 -8.07 9.13
N LEU A 78 10.14 -7.54 8.66
CA LEU A 78 11.35 -8.34 8.41
C LEU A 78 12.37 -8.31 9.54
N HIS A 79 12.34 -7.28 10.39
CA HIS A 79 13.40 -7.00 11.37
C HIS A 79 13.39 -7.91 12.60
N GLU A 80 12.23 -8.45 13.00
CA GLU A 80 12.16 -9.47 14.08
C GLU A 80 12.43 -10.90 13.55
N GLY A 81 12.25 -11.11 12.24
CA GLY A 81 12.54 -12.39 11.58
C GLY A 81 11.75 -12.61 10.29
N ALA A 82 12.42 -12.54 9.14
CA ALA A 82 11.78 -12.69 7.83
C ALA A 82 11.05 -14.04 7.64
N ALA A 83 11.59 -15.15 8.17
CA ALA A 83 10.94 -16.45 8.14
C ALA A 83 9.70 -16.53 9.05
N VAL A 84 9.74 -15.82 10.18
CA VAL A 84 8.60 -15.68 11.10
C VAL A 84 7.48 -14.92 10.40
N SER A 85 7.77 -13.81 9.74
CA SER A 85 6.81 -13.05 8.93
C SER A 85 6.14 -13.91 7.86
N SER A 86 6.92 -14.72 7.12
CA SER A 86 6.37 -15.62 6.09
C SER A 86 5.40 -16.67 6.65
N THR A 87 5.65 -17.13 7.87
CA THR A 87 4.77 -18.08 8.57
C THR A 87 3.54 -17.36 9.12
N ARG A 88 3.74 -16.18 9.72
CA ARG A 88 2.67 -15.36 10.31
C ARG A 88 1.67 -14.90 9.25
N GLU A 89 2.13 -14.56 8.05
CA GLU A 89 1.29 -14.14 6.92
C GLU A 89 0.25 -15.19 6.53
N GLN A 90 0.51 -16.48 6.82
CA GLN A 90 -0.39 -17.59 6.51
C GLN A 90 -1.39 -17.88 7.63
N GLN A 91 -1.28 -17.22 8.79
CA GLN A 91 -2.11 -17.49 9.95
C GLN A 91 -3.50 -16.87 9.81
N SER A 92 -4.51 -17.71 9.62
CA SER A 92 -5.92 -17.31 9.62
C SER A 92 -6.36 -16.77 10.99
N GLY A 93 -7.25 -15.78 10.99
CA GLY A 93 -7.77 -15.08 12.16
C GLY A 93 -6.87 -13.95 12.68
N TYR A 94 -5.63 -13.84 12.18
CA TYR A 94 -4.67 -12.83 12.66
C TYR A 94 -5.05 -11.40 12.22
N ALA A 95 -5.57 -11.24 11.01
CA ALA A 95 -5.84 -9.92 10.44
C ALA A 95 -6.90 -9.13 11.24
N ALA A 96 -7.99 -9.79 11.68
CA ALA A 96 -9.04 -9.15 12.47
C ALA A 96 -8.54 -8.69 13.85
N GLN A 97 -7.69 -9.50 14.50
CA GLN A 97 -7.06 -9.14 15.77
C GLN A 97 -6.13 -7.94 15.62
N LEU A 98 -5.37 -7.90 14.51
CA LEU A 98 -4.52 -6.77 14.20
C LEU A 98 -5.34 -5.51 13.91
N LEU A 99 -6.37 -5.59 13.06
CA LEU A 99 -7.17 -4.43 12.68
C LEU A 99 -7.90 -3.81 13.88
N ALA A 100 -8.37 -4.63 14.82
CA ALA A 100 -9.01 -4.17 16.06
C ALA A 100 -8.09 -3.34 16.98
N ARG A 101 -6.77 -3.37 16.75
CA ARG A 101 -5.79 -2.56 17.50
C ARG A 101 -5.67 -1.11 16.97
N TYR A 102 -6.37 -0.79 15.89
CA TYR A 102 -6.36 0.51 15.23
C TYR A 102 -7.76 1.13 15.29
N PRO A 103 -7.87 2.47 15.47
CA PRO A 103 -9.15 3.15 15.60
C PRO A 103 -9.81 3.40 14.23
N VAL A 104 -9.87 2.36 13.39
CA VAL A 104 -10.53 2.40 12.08
C VAL A 104 -12.04 2.51 12.25
N THR A 105 -12.69 3.21 11.32
CA THR A 105 -14.11 3.49 11.33
C THR A 105 -14.71 3.37 9.93
N ALA A 106 -16.02 3.13 9.85
CA ALA A 106 -16.73 3.11 8.57
C ALA A 106 -16.51 4.42 7.80
N GLY A 107 -16.24 4.30 6.49
CA GLY A 107 -15.88 5.42 5.62
C GLY A 107 -14.37 5.70 5.52
N ASP A 108 -13.53 5.10 6.36
CA ASP A 108 -12.08 5.11 6.14
C ASP A 108 -11.69 4.27 4.91
N VAL A 109 -10.50 4.50 4.38
CA VAL A 109 -9.94 3.75 3.23
C VAL A 109 -8.74 2.95 3.69
N LEU A 110 -8.65 1.68 3.30
CA LEU A 110 -7.49 0.83 3.57
C LEU A 110 -6.83 0.37 2.27
N VAL A 111 -5.56 0.76 2.08
CA VAL A 111 -4.67 0.22 1.06
C VAL A 111 -3.97 -1.02 1.61
N ILE A 112 -4.05 -2.12 0.89
CA ILE A 112 -3.51 -3.43 1.27
C ILE A 112 -2.50 -3.85 0.21
N ALA A 113 -1.23 -3.90 0.60
CA ALA A 113 -0.14 -4.31 -0.27
C ALA A 113 0.25 -5.77 -0.02
N SER A 114 0.16 -6.59 -1.06
CA SER A 114 0.70 -7.95 -1.07
C SER A 114 0.98 -8.35 -2.50
N ASN A 115 2.25 -8.59 -2.85
CA ASN A 115 2.61 -8.85 -4.24
C ASN A 115 1.97 -10.14 -4.80
N SER A 116 1.83 -11.17 -3.95
CA SER A 116 1.18 -12.42 -4.34
C SER A 116 -0.32 -12.43 -4.06
N GLY A 117 -0.78 -11.70 -3.03
CA GLY A 117 -2.18 -11.65 -2.64
C GLY A 117 -2.79 -13.01 -2.29
N ARG A 118 -2.00 -14.03 -1.94
CA ARG A 118 -2.48 -15.43 -1.83
C ARG A 118 -2.54 -15.99 -0.41
N ASN A 119 -1.98 -15.29 0.59
CA ASN A 119 -1.91 -15.77 1.97
C ASN A 119 -3.09 -15.23 2.80
N ALA A 120 -3.38 -15.90 3.92
CA ALA A 120 -4.55 -15.61 4.75
C ALA A 120 -4.60 -14.15 5.23
N VAL A 121 -3.51 -13.63 5.80
CA VAL A 121 -3.50 -12.29 6.43
C VAL A 121 -3.91 -11.16 5.49
N PRO A 122 -3.32 -10.96 4.30
CA PRO A 122 -3.74 -9.88 3.41
C PRO A 122 -5.19 -10.03 2.92
N ILE A 123 -5.65 -11.25 2.66
CA ILE A 123 -7.02 -11.53 2.21
C ILE A 123 -8.02 -11.23 3.33
N GLU A 124 -7.77 -11.74 4.52
CA GLU A 124 -8.62 -11.51 5.70
C GLU A 124 -8.62 -10.06 6.15
N MET A 125 -7.51 -9.33 5.95
CA MET A 125 -7.47 -7.89 6.21
C MET A 125 -8.47 -7.15 5.33
N ALA A 126 -8.54 -7.47 4.03
CA ALA A 126 -9.52 -6.88 3.12
C ALA A 126 -10.95 -7.20 3.53
N LEU A 127 -11.22 -8.46 3.85
CA LEU A 127 -12.54 -8.91 4.28
C LEU A 127 -12.99 -8.24 5.60
N ALA A 128 -12.09 -8.15 6.58
CA ALA A 128 -12.34 -7.50 7.86
C ALA A 128 -12.59 -5.99 7.70
N ALA A 129 -11.78 -5.31 6.87
CA ALA A 129 -11.96 -3.88 6.59
C ALA A 129 -13.33 -3.60 5.94
N ARG A 130 -13.71 -4.40 4.93
CA ARG A 130 -15.04 -4.26 4.30
C ARG A 130 -16.18 -4.53 5.26
N HIS A 131 -16.05 -5.52 6.14
CA HIS A 131 -17.04 -5.79 7.18
C HIS A 131 -17.24 -4.60 8.13
N LEU A 132 -16.18 -3.82 8.39
CA LEU A 132 -16.24 -2.60 9.19
C LEU A 132 -16.67 -1.35 8.39
N GLY A 133 -16.99 -1.50 7.10
CA GLY A 133 -17.44 -0.40 6.24
C GLY A 133 -16.32 0.47 5.68
N LEU A 134 -15.08 -0.04 5.63
CA LEU A 134 -13.97 0.63 4.94
C LEU A 134 -14.02 0.31 3.45
N SER A 135 -13.61 1.29 2.63
CA SER A 135 -13.27 1.02 1.23
C SER A 135 -11.87 0.43 1.15
N THR A 136 -11.66 -0.50 0.22
CA THR A 136 -10.42 -1.28 0.15
C THR A 136 -9.76 -1.19 -1.22
N ILE A 137 -8.45 -0.96 -1.21
CA ILE A 137 -7.60 -0.87 -2.40
C ILE A 137 -6.48 -1.90 -2.27
N ALA A 138 -6.30 -2.79 -3.25
CA ALA A 138 -5.15 -3.68 -3.28
C ALA A 138 -4.03 -3.12 -4.16
N ILE A 139 -2.79 -3.21 -3.71
CA ILE A 139 -1.60 -3.14 -4.57
C ILE A 139 -0.99 -4.55 -4.63
N THR A 140 -1.01 -5.16 -5.82
CA THR A 140 -0.57 -6.54 -6.05
C THR A 140 0.03 -6.69 -7.45
N SER A 141 0.79 -7.77 -7.69
CA SER A 141 1.07 -8.20 -9.08
C SER A 141 -0.04 -9.14 -9.52
N LEU A 142 -0.84 -8.74 -10.51
CA LEU A 142 -1.88 -9.64 -11.04
C LEU A 142 -1.26 -10.86 -11.73
N ALA A 143 -0.13 -10.67 -12.42
CA ALA A 143 0.61 -11.75 -13.06
C ALA A 143 1.08 -12.78 -12.02
N HIS A 144 1.65 -12.34 -10.90
CA HIS A 144 2.08 -13.23 -9.82
C HIS A 144 0.88 -13.88 -9.13
N SER A 145 -0.15 -13.10 -8.78
CA SER A 145 -1.31 -13.60 -8.04
C SER A 145 -2.11 -14.63 -8.84
N ARG A 146 -2.19 -14.48 -10.17
CA ARG A 146 -2.84 -15.45 -11.06
C ARG A 146 -2.01 -16.71 -11.32
N ALA A 147 -0.68 -16.64 -11.21
CA ALA A 147 0.21 -17.75 -11.49
C ALA A 147 0.16 -18.87 -10.43
N PHE A 148 -0.37 -18.59 -9.23
CA PHE A 148 -0.39 -19.56 -8.13
C PHE A 148 -1.77 -19.63 -7.45
N PRO A 149 -2.16 -20.82 -6.93
CA PRO A 149 -3.42 -20.97 -6.22
C PRO A 149 -3.41 -20.21 -4.89
N SER A 150 -4.58 -19.78 -4.42
CA SER A 150 -4.72 -19.22 -3.08
C SER A 150 -4.30 -20.24 -2.01
N ARG A 151 -3.82 -19.72 -0.87
CA ARG A 151 -3.58 -20.48 0.37
C ARG A 151 -4.62 -20.17 1.44
N HIS A 152 -5.53 -19.23 1.18
CA HIS A 152 -6.65 -18.95 2.06
C HIS A 152 -7.77 -19.98 1.83
N LEU A 153 -8.51 -20.32 2.90
CA LEU A 153 -9.55 -21.36 2.88
C LEU A 153 -10.69 -21.06 1.90
N SER A 154 -10.94 -19.79 1.58
CA SER A 154 -11.96 -19.41 0.59
C SER A 154 -11.59 -19.71 -0.86
N GLY A 155 -10.32 -20.03 -1.15
CA GLY A 155 -9.80 -20.14 -2.51
C GLY A 155 -9.59 -18.80 -3.23
N GLN A 156 -10.08 -17.69 -2.66
CA GLN A 156 -9.95 -16.34 -3.23
C GLN A 156 -8.57 -15.75 -2.95
N ARG A 157 -8.18 -14.75 -3.72
CA ARG A 157 -6.96 -13.92 -3.58
C ARG A 157 -7.34 -12.50 -3.26
N LEU A 158 -6.35 -11.71 -2.83
CA LEU A 158 -6.54 -10.32 -2.42
C LEU A 158 -7.27 -9.48 -3.48
N PHE A 159 -6.88 -9.59 -4.75
CA PHE A 159 -7.49 -8.81 -5.84
C PHE A 159 -8.97 -9.16 -6.09
N GLU A 160 -9.45 -10.29 -5.55
CA GLU A 160 -10.83 -10.76 -5.72
C GLU A 160 -11.75 -10.27 -4.59
N VAL A 161 -11.18 -9.70 -3.51
CA VAL A 161 -11.92 -9.30 -2.30
C VAL A 161 -11.91 -7.81 -2.00
N VAL A 162 -11.22 -6.99 -2.81
CA VAL A 162 -11.14 -5.54 -2.64
C VAL A 162 -12.05 -4.77 -3.60
N ASP A 163 -12.28 -3.48 -3.33
CA ASP A 163 -13.11 -2.63 -4.18
C ASP A 163 -12.34 -2.10 -5.39
N VAL A 164 -11.04 -1.79 -5.25
CA VAL A 164 -10.16 -1.36 -6.35
C VAL A 164 -8.85 -2.14 -6.34
N VAL A 165 -8.37 -2.53 -7.52
CA VAL A 165 -7.07 -3.21 -7.69
C VAL A 165 -6.13 -2.31 -8.48
N LEU A 166 -4.93 -2.10 -7.93
CA LEU A 166 -3.80 -1.47 -8.60
C LEU A 166 -2.76 -2.56 -8.90
N ASP A 167 -2.64 -2.93 -10.17
CA ASP A 167 -1.65 -3.90 -10.63
C ASP A 167 -0.28 -3.24 -10.70
N ASN A 168 0.65 -3.66 -9.85
CA ASN A 168 2.02 -3.14 -9.82
C ASN A 168 2.89 -3.66 -10.97
N GLN A 169 2.36 -4.57 -11.80
CA GLN A 169 3.00 -5.15 -12.98
C GLN A 169 4.38 -5.78 -12.73
N SER A 170 4.68 -6.12 -11.48
CA SER A 170 5.81 -6.99 -11.18
C SER A 170 5.58 -8.38 -11.81
N VAL A 171 6.66 -9.11 -12.02
CA VAL A 171 6.63 -10.43 -12.66
C VAL A 171 6.44 -11.55 -11.63
N PRO A 172 6.00 -12.76 -12.04
CA PRO A 172 6.02 -13.93 -11.17
C PRO A 172 7.42 -14.14 -10.55
N GLY A 173 7.45 -14.26 -9.23
CA GLY A 173 8.67 -14.30 -8.41
C GLY A 173 9.28 -12.96 -8.03
N ASP A 174 8.76 -11.82 -8.53
CA ASP A 174 9.28 -10.46 -8.27
C ASP A 174 10.79 -10.32 -8.51
N ALA A 175 11.27 -10.94 -9.60
CA ALA A 175 12.65 -10.83 -10.02
C ALA A 175 12.67 -10.75 -11.54
N ALA A 176 12.99 -9.57 -12.06
CA ALA A 176 12.67 -9.20 -13.43
C ALA A 176 13.86 -9.24 -14.40
N LEU A 177 15.09 -9.35 -13.90
CA LEU A 177 16.30 -9.29 -14.72
C LEU A 177 17.05 -10.63 -14.73
N ASP A 178 17.32 -11.16 -15.93
CA ASP A 178 18.24 -12.28 -16.10
C ASP A 178 19.70 -11.83 -15.91
N CYS A 179 20.46 -12.62 -15.15
CA CYS A 179 21.90 -12.40 -14.93
C CYS A 179 22.67 -13.66 -15.39
N PRO A 180 23.51 -13.56 -16.44
CA PRO A 180 24.30 -14.70 -16.91
C PRO A 180 25.11 -15.34 -15.78
N GLY A 181 25.00 -16.67 -15.65
CA GLY A 181 25.66 -17.44 -14.59
C GLY A 181 24.83 -17.65 -13.32
N LEU A 182 23.66 -17.02 -13.20
CA LEU A 182 22.74 -17.29 -12.09
C LEU A 182 21.55 -18.17 -12.53
N PRO A 183 21.08 -19.09 -11.67
CA PRO A 183 19.94 -19.95 -11.96
C PRO A 183 18.59 -19.26 -11.77
N ARG A 184 18.57 -18.03 -11.25
CA ARG A 184 17.38 -17.25 -10.93
C ARG A 184 17.57 -15.80 -11.38
N ARG A 185 16.45 -15.16 -11.73
CA ARG A 185 16.39 -13.73 -12.00
C ARG A 185 16.67 -12.91 -10.74
N ILE A 186 17.06 -11.66 -10.93
CA ILE A 186 17.34 -10.66 -9.89
C ILE A 186 16.55 -9.38 -10.16
N GLY A 187 16.66 -8.37 -9.29
CA GLY A 187 16.05 -7.06 -9.50
C GLY A 187 14.53 -7.08 -9.28
N PRO A 188 14.08 -7.01 -8.02
CA PRO A 188 12.66 -6.88 -7.70
C PRO A 188 12.14 -5.51 -8.09
N THR A 189 10.89 -5.43 -8.56
CA THR A 189 10.28 -4.16 -8.96
C THR A 189 9.04 -3.80 -8.15
N SER A 190 8.45 -4.75 -7.41
CA SER A 190 7.15 -4.56 -6.74
C SER A 190 7.12 -3.39 -5.75
N THR A 191 8.18 -3.16 -4.99
CA THR A 191 8.25 -2.01 -4.06
C THR A 191 8.31 -0.68 -4.81
N LEU A 192 9.13 -0.61 -5.87
CA LEU A 192 9.30 0.61 -6.66
C LEU A 192 7.99 0.98 -7.37
N THR A 193 7.40 0.02 -8.08
CA THR A 193 6.16 0.26 -8.83
C THR A 193 4.97 0.44 -7.90
N GLY A 194 4.93 -0.28 -6.77
CA GLY A 194 3.90 -0.12 -5.74
C GLY A 194 3.95 1.26 -5.09
N ALA A 195 5.13 1.74 -4.70
CA ALA A 195 5.30 3.09 -4.15
C ALA A 195 4.94 4.17 -5.17
N PHE A 196 5.31 3.97 -6.45
CA PHE A 196 4.93 4.87 -7.53
C PHE A 196 3.40 4.98 -7.68
N LEU A 197 2.69 3.85 -7.79
CA LEU A 197 1.22 3.82 -7.87
C LEU A 197 0.57 4.47 -6.66
N LEU A 198 1.07 4.17 -5.46
CA LEU A 198 0.52 4.70 -4.22
C LEU A 198 0.67 6.22 -4.15
N ASN A 199 1.83 6.76 -4.54
CA ASN A 199 2.04 8.20 -4.62
C ASN A 199 1.12 8.85 -5.67
N LEU A 200 0.92 8.22 -6.84
CA LEU A 200 -0.04 8.72 -7.84
C LEU A 200 -1.46 8.84 -7.27
N VAL A 201 -1.90 7.85 -6.49
CA VAL A 201 -3.21 7.89 -5.82
C VAL A 201 -3.27 9.03 -4.81
N VAL A 202 -2.26 9.18 -3.96
CA VAL A 202 -2.24 10.21 -2.91
C VAL A 202 -2.25 11.61 -3.51
N VAL A 203 -1.40 11.90 -4.51
CA VAL A 203 -1.35 13.24 -5.12
C VAL A 203 -2.66 13.58 -5.84
N ARG A 204 -3.26 12.63 -6.56
CA ARG A 204 -4.54 12.86 -7.25
C ARG A 204 -5.71 12.97 -6.27
N ALA A 205 -5.67 12.25 -5.14
CA ALA A 205 -6.67 12.38 -4.09
C ALA A 205 -6.63 13.77 -3.41
N ILE A 206 -5.42 14.29 -3.14
CA ILE A 206 -5.22 15.65 -2.60
C ILE A 206 -5.75 16.70 -3.57
N GLU A 207 -5.42 16.57 -4.87
CA GLU A 207 -5.91 17.46 -5.91
C GLU A 207 -7.45 17.46 -5.95
N ARG A 208 -8.07 16.28 -6.01
CA ARG A 208 -9.53 16.13 -6.02
C ARG A 208 -10.21 16.74 -4.79
N ALA A 209 -9.66 16.52 -3.60
CA ALA A 209 -10.18 17.11 -2.36
C ALA A 209 -10.06 18.63 -2.36
N THR A 210 -8.96 19.17 -2.91
CA THR A 210 -8.74 20.61 -3.06
C THR A 210 -9.71 21.23 -4.08
N GLU A 211 -9.91 20.60 -5.24
CA GLU A 211 -10.90 21.00 -6.26
C GLU A 211 -12.33 21.04 -5.69
N ALA A 212 -12.64 20.14 -4.74
CA ALA A 212 -13.91 20.11 -4.04
C ALA A 212 -14.03 21.16 -2.90
N GLY A 213 -13.03 22.01 -2.68
CA GLY A 213 -13.03 23.02 -1.62
C GLY A 213 -12.65 22.51 -0.22
N HIS A 214 -12.10 21.30 -0.13
CA HIS A 214 -11.69 20.64 1.12
C HIS A 214 -10.20 20.26 1.08
N PRO A 215 -9.27 21.24 1.06
CA PRO A 215 -7.84 20.94 1.04
C PRO A 215 -7.43 20.13 2.29
N PRO A 216 -6.78 18.97 2.14
CA PRO A 216 -6.35 18.16 3.28
C PRO A 216 -5.11 18.76 3.96
N GLU A 217 -4.90 18.46 5.24
CA GLU A 217 -3.66 18.86 5.92
C GLU A 217 -2.50 17.95 5.49
N ILE A 218 -1.35 18.58 5.23
CA ILE A 218 -0.14 17.95 4.70
C ILE A 218 1.04 18.24 5.64
N TYR A 219 1.90 17.26 5.89
CA TYR A 219 3.13 17.47 6.65
C TYR A 219 4.17 18.27 5.84
N ALA A 220 4.84 19.19 6.50
CA ALA A 220 6.04 19.82 5.97
C ALA A 220 7.28 18.99 6.31
N SER A 221 8.34 19.17 5.52
CA SER A 221 9.66 18.65 5.88
C SER A 221 10.15 19.32 7.16
N SER A 222 10.67 18.55 8.12
CA SER A 222 11.29 19.11 9.34
C SER A 222 12.52 19.98 9.04
N ASN A 223 13.09 19.85 7.84
CA ASN A 223 14.20 20.68 7.35
C ASN A 223 13.75 21.84 6.45
N ALA A 224 12.44 22.00 6.24
CA ALA A 224 11.93 23.20 5.58
C ALA A 224 11.83 24.34 6.59
N ASP A 225 12.01 25.57 6.12
CA ASP A 225 11.94 26.78 6.94
C ASP A 225 10.49 27.19 7.24
N VAL A 226 9.74 26.26 7.84
CA VAL A 226 8.34 26.42 8.27
C VAL A 226 8.18 25.91 9.72
N PRO A 227 8.81 26.56 10.71
CA PRO A 227 8.75 26.13 12.10
C PRO A 227 7.30 26.11 12.61
N GLY A 228 6.93 25.13 13.42
CA GLY A 228 5.59 25.08 14.00
C GLY A 228 4.51 24.49 13.09
N TRP A 229 4.83 24.12 11.83
CA TRP A 229 3.83 23.64 10.88
C TRP A 229 3.23 22.27 11.26
N ASN A 230 4.05 21.34 11.73
CA ASN A 230 3.63 19.95 11.98
C ASN A 230 3.00 19.78 13.37
N GLU A 231 3.33 20.66 14.32
CA GLU A 231 2.99 20.54 15.74
C GLU A 231 1.47 20.53 16.00
N PRO A 232 0.66 21.42 15.39
CA PRO A 232 -0.80 21.35 15.51
C PRO A 232 -1.39 20.07 14.92
N LEU A 233 -0.78 19.54 13.85
CA LEU A 233 -1.23 18.29 13.21
C LEU A 233 -0.95 17.08 14.11
N LEU A 234 0.24 17.04 14.72
CA LEU A 234 0.62 16.02 15.69
C LEU A 234 -0.32 16.04 16.90
N GLU A 235 -0.58 17.21 17.48
CA GLU A 235 -1.50 17.32 18.62
C GLU A 235 -2.92 16.89 18.24
N ARG A 236 -3.39 17.28 17.04
CA ARG A 236 -4.73 16.91 16.54
C ARG A 236 -4.87 15.40 16.34
N TYR A 237 -3.85 14.72 15.83
CA TYR A 237 -3.96 13.35 15.33
C TYR A 237 -3.32 12.27 16.22
N ARG A 238 -2.54 12.61 17.25
CA ARG A 238 -1.88 11.62 18.15
C ARG A 238 -2.81 10.62 18.83
N THR A 239 -4.08 10.97 19.03
CA THR A 239 -5.09 10.07 19.63
C THR A 239 -5.80 9.19 18.59
N ARG A 240 -5.68 9.52 17.31
CA ARG A 240 -6.31 8.82 16.17
C ARG A 240 -5.31 7.99 15.37
N ILE A 241 -4.03 8.33 15.43
CA ILE A 241 -2.96 7.61 14.72
C ILE A 241 -2.00 7.01 15.75
N ARG A 242 -1.96 5.69 15.79
CA ARG A 242 -1.26 4.90 16.82
C ARG A 242 0.24 5.14 16.90
N HIS A 243 0.89 5.47 15.77
CA HIS A 243 2.35 5.53 15.65
C HIS A 243 2.90 6.96 15.53
N LEU A 244 2.08 7.99 15.84
CA LEU A 244 2.52 9.38 15.95
C LEU A 244 3.14 9.68 17.32
#